data_AF-A0AAU7C4F6-F1
#
_entry.id   AF-A0AAU7C4F6-F1
#
_cell.length_a   1.000
_cell.length_b   1.000
_cell.length_c   1.000
_cell.angle_alpha   90.00
_cell.angle_beta   90.00
_cell.angle_gamma   90.00
#
_symmetry.space_group_name_H-M   'P 1'
#
loop_
_entity.id
_entity.type
_entity.pdbx_description
1 polymer ?
#
loop_
_entity_poly.entity_id
_entity_poly.type
_entity_poly.pdbx_seq_one_letter_code
_entity_poly.pdbx_strand_id
1 'polypeptide(L)'
;MNIKFKKDTYVDEAESVILNLKDVDFKVGHDKLTSTQLRNLLAMTSTIYNIVINQGVKAAEERLAYLRIQFIYQSGRNQAVKKLVDEAEILDILFAIQNEIENNDEKKEREDIIRFCHYMEALVAYLKYYYE
;
A
#
# COMPACT_ATOMS: atom_id res chain seq x y z
N MET A 1 13.52 2.15 -6.92
CA MET A 1 13.84 2.88 -5.67
C MET A 1 14.10 1.86 -4.57
N ASN A 2 14.48 2.24 -3.34
CA ASN A 2 14.45 1.33 -2.19
C ASN A 2 13.63 2.01 -1.09
N ILE A 3 12.47 1.45 -0.77
CA ILE A 3 11.53 1.98 0.22
C ILE A 3 12.02 1.57 1.62
N LYS A 4 12.36 2.55 2.47
CA LYS A 4 12.83 2.24 3.84
C LYS A 4 11.68 2.00 4.82
N PHE A 5 10.48 2.52 4.51
CA PHE A 5 9.27 2.35 5.29
C PHE A 5 9.44 2.75 6.77
N LYS A 6 10.00 3.94 7.01
CA LYS A 6 10.19 4.49 8.38
C LYS A 6 9.16 5.56 8.70
N LYS A 7 8.93 5.80 10.00
CA LYS A 7 7.93 6.75 10.52
C LYS A 7 8.03 8.14 9.91
N ASP A 8 9.25 8.59 9.66
CA ASP A 8 9.60 9.93 9.21
C ASP A 8 9.82 10.03 7.70
N THR A 9 9.85 8.91 6.97
CA THR A 9 10.18 8.90 5.53
C THR A 9 9.07 8.36 4.64
N TYR A 10 8.13 7.56 5.16
CA TYR A 10 7.15 6.85 4.32
C TYR A 10 6.29 7.78 3.44
N VAL A 11 6.02 9.02 3.88
CA VAL A 11 5.24 10.00 3.11
C VAL A 11 6.05 10.52 1.91
N ASP A 12 7.31 10.92 2.15
CA ASP A 12 8.21 11.40 1.08
C ASP A 12 8.57 10.27 0.11
N GLU A 13 8.67 9.03 0.61
CA GLU A 13 8.82 7.83 -0.20
C GLU A 13 7.60 7.63 -1.11
N ALA A 14 6.39 7.78 -0.58
CA ALA A 14 5.16 7.68 -1.38
C ALA A 14 5.12 8.75 -2.49
N GLU A 15 5.49 10.00 -2.18
CA GLU A 15 5.59 11.06 -3.18
C GLU A 15 6.57 10.70 -4.29
N SER A 16 7.76 10.23 -3.91
CA SER A 16 8.81 9.84 -4.85
C SER A 16 8.34 8.71 -5.78
N VAL A 17 7.60 7.73 -5.26
CA VAL A 17 6.98 6.67 -6.09
C VAL A 17 6.04 7.29 -7.12
N ILE A 18 5.14 8.16 -6.68
CA ILE A 18 4.15 8.76 -7.58
C ILE A 18 4.79 9.63 -8.65
N LEU A 19 5.82 10.41 -8.31
CA LEU A 19 6.57 11.20 -9.28
C LEU A 19 7.23 10.30 -10.34
N ASN A 20 7.84 9.18 -9.94
CA ASN A 20 8.41 8.22 -10.89
C ASN A 20 7.35 7.60 -11.82
N LEU A 21 6.15 7.36 -11.31
CA LEU A 21 5.03 6.86 -12.13
C LEU A 21 4.46 7.95 -13.05
N LYS A 22 4.52 9.21 -12.63
CA LYS A 22 4.10 10.36 -13.44
C LYS A 22 4.97 10.52 -14.69
N ASP A 23 6.26 10.24 -14.59
CA ASP A 23 7.20 10.33 -15.72
C ASP A 23 6.83 9.40 -16.89
N VAL A 24 6.05 8.35 -16.62
CA VAL A 24 5.49 7.45 -17.63
C VAL A 24 3.98 7.65 -17.86
N ASP A 25 3.44 8.82 -17.49
CA ASP A 25 2.02 9.17 -17.56
C ASP A 25 1.10 8.11 -16.89
N PHE A 26 1.60 7.51 -15.80
CA PHE A 26 0.92 6.45 -15.05
C PHE A 26 0.49 5.26 -15.93
N LYS A 27 1.21 5.01 -17.02
CA LYS A 27 0.83 4.07 -18.08
C LYS A 27 1.92 3.03 -18.31
N VAL A 28 1.49 1.80 -18.59
CA VAL A 28 2.34 0.67 -19.00
C VAL A 28 1.64 -0.06 -20.14
N GLY A 29 2.24 -0.02 -21.33
CA GLY A 29 1.58 -0.57 -22.52
C GLY A 29 0.24 0.13 -22.79
N HIS A 30 -0.86 -0.63 -22.77
CA HIS A 30 -2.22 -0.08 -22.91
C HIS A 30 -2.91 0.21 -21.58
N ASP A 31 -2.34 -0.25 -20.46
CA ASP A 31 -2.90 -0.07 -19.13
C ASP A 31 -2.51 1.28 -18.55
N LYS A 32 -3.45 1.97 -17.91
CA LYS A 32 -3.22 3.22 -17.17
C LYS A 32 -3.82 3.09 -15.77
N LEU A 33 -3.19 3.71 -14.77
CA LEU A 33 -3.78 3.84 -13.44
C LEU A 33 -4.99 4.77 -13.51
N THR A 34 -6.12 4.31 -12.97
CA THR A 34 -7.39 5.04 -12.98
C THR A 34 -7.86 5.37 -11.57
N SER A 35 -8.73 6.39 -11.46
CA SER A 35 -9.37 6.80 -10.21
C SER A 35 -10.19 5.68 -9.54
N THR A 36 -10.72 4.74 -10.32
CA THR A 36 -11.43 3.56 -9.78
C THR A 36 -10.47 2.58 -9.11
N GLN A 37 -9.30 2.34 -9.71
CA GLN A 37 -8.28 1.47 -9.11
C GLN A 37 -7.75 2.09 -7.80
N LEU A 38 -7.49 3.39 -7.80
CA LEU A 38 -7.15 4.20 -6.62
C LEU A 38 -8.17 4.02 -5.47
N ARG A 39 -9.45 4.22 -5.76
CA ARG A 39 -10.50 4.14 -4.74
C ARG A 39 -10.63 2.73 -4.16
N ASN A 40 -10.46 1.70 -5.00
CA ASN A 40 -10.51 0.32 -4.55
C ASN A 40 -9.32 -0.01 -3.64
N LEU A 41 -8.11 0.46 -3.94
CA LEU A 41 -6.93 0.27 -3.10
C LEU A 41 -7.09 0.96 -1.73
N LEU A 42 -7.57 2.21 -1.73
CA LEU A 42 -7.83 2.97 -0.50
C LEU A 42 -8.90 2.30 0.39
N ALA A 43 -10.01 1.83 -0.20
CA ALA A 43 -11.09 1.23 0.58
C ALA A 43 -10.65 -0.01 1.36
N MET A 44 -9.74 -0.80 0.80
CA MET A 44 -9.22 -2.01 1.45
C MET A 44 -8.36 -1.67 2.67
N THR A 45 -7.53 -0.63 2.59
CA THR A 45 -6.61 -0.24 3.69
C THR A 45 -7.34 0.51 4.80
N SER A 46 -8.34 1.33 4.48
CA SER A 46 -9.17 2.01 5.51
C SER A 46 -9.96 1.02 6.37
N THR A 47 -10.40 -0.10 5.80
CA THR A 47 -11.10 -1.15 6.57
C THR A 47 -10.14 -1.80 7.57
N ILE A 48 -8.91 -2.11 7.16
CA ILE A 48 -7.87 -2.70 8.02
C ILE A 48 -7.50 -1.73 9.14
N TYR A 49 -7.28 -0.45 8.83
CA TYR A 49 -7.00 0.58 9.83
C TYR A 49 -8.06 0.59 10.93
N ASN A 50 -9.34 0.63 10.55
CA ASN A 50 -10.45 0.63 11.51
C ASN A 50 -10.48 -0.64 12.38
N ILE A 51 -10.21 -1.81 11.82
CA ILE A 51 -10.16 -3.06 12.58
C ILE A 51 -9.00 -3.02 13.58
N VAL A 52 -7.80 -2.65 13.15
CA VAL A 52 -6.61 -2.57 14.03
C VAL A 52 -6.82 -1.59 15.19
N ILE A 53 -7.41 -0.43 14.90
CA ILE A 53 -7.64 0.60 15.92
C ILE A 53 -8.65 0.14 16.98
N ASN A 54 -9.76 -0.49 16.56
CA ASN A 54 -10.89 -0.79 17.45
C ASN A 54 -10.87 -2.22 18.04
N GLN A 55 -10.31 -3.19 17.32
CA GLN A 55 -10.40 -4.62 17.63
C GLN A 55 -9.03 -5.27 17.88
N GLY A 56 -7.93 -4.55 17.62
CA GLY A 56 -6.57 -5.04 17.80
C GLY A 56 -6.02 -5.74 16.57
N VAL A 57 -4.75 -6.14 16.66
CA VAL A 57 -3.99 -6.59 15.49
C VAL A 57 -4.44 -7.96 15.00
N LYS A 58 -4.65 -8.89 15.93
CA LYS A 58 -5.11 -10.25 15.62
C LYS A 58 -6.41 -10.28 14.81
N ALA A 59 -7.31 -9.32 15.02
CA ALA A 59 -8.55 -9.20 14.26
C ALA A 59 -8.33 -8.80 12.79
N ALA A 60 -7.17 -8.25 12.46
CA ALA A 60 -6.82 -7.80 11.11
C ALA A 60 -5.99 -8.82 10.30
N GLU A 61 -5.47 -9.89 10.92
CA GLU A 61 -4.58 -10.87 10.27
C GLU A 61 -5.17 -11.45 8.98
N GLU A 62 -6.40 -11.99 9.03
CA GLU A 62 -7.08 -12.55 7.86
C GLU A 62 -7.30 -11.49 6.77
N ARG A 63 -7.55 -10.24 7.17
CA ARG A 63 -7.77 -9.12 6.25
C ARG A 63 -6.47 -8.68 5.57
N LEU A 64 -5.35 -8.69 6.28
CA LEU A 64 -4.03 -8.45 5.71
C LEU A 64 -3.65 -9.55 4.71
N ALA A 65 -3.89 -10.82 5.03
CA ALA A 65 -3.68 -11.93 4.11
C ALA A 65 -4.54 -11.79 2.84
N TYR A 66 -5.81 -11.43 3.01
CA TYR A 66 -6.70 -11.19 1.87
C TYR A 66 -6.29 -9.97 1.04
N LEU A 67 -5.80 -8.90 1.67
CA LEU A 67 -5.28 -7.72 1.00
C LEU A 67 -4.12 -8.07 0.06
N ARG A 68 -3.20 -8.91 0.52
CA ARG A 68 -2.08 -9.41 -0.30
C ARG A 68 -2.58 -10.15 -1.55
N ILE A 69 -3.58 -11.02 -1.40
CA ILE A 69 -4.21 -11.72 -2.53
C ILE A 69 -4.83 -10.72 -3.51
N GLN A 70 -5.52 -9.69 -3.00
CA GLN A 70 -6.12 -8.65 -3.82
C GLN A 70 -5.07 -7.88 -4.63
N PHE A 71 -3.96 -7.45 -4.03
CA PHE A 71 -2.90 -6.76 -4.75
C PHE A 71 -2.30 -7.61 -5.88
N ILE A 72 -2.04 -8.89 -5.63
CA ILE A 72 -1.56 -9.83 -6.66
C ILE A 72 -2.58 -9.93 -7.79
N TYR A 73 -3.86 -10.13 -7.46
CA TYR A 73 -4.92 -10.26 -8.45
C TYR A 73 -5.09 -8.98 -9.28
N GLN A 74 -5.10 -7.79 -8.66
CA GLN A 74 -5.20 -6.53 -9.39
C GLN A 74 -3.98 -6.30 -10.30
N SER A 75 -2.79 -6.64 -9.83
CA SER A 75 -1.54 -6.57 -10.60
C SER A 75 -1.57 -7.49 -11.82
N GLY A 76 -2.16 -8.68 -11.70
CA GLY A 76 -2.33 -9.60 -12.82
C GLY A 76 -3.32 -9.11 -13.89
N ARG A 77 -4.26 -8.22 -13.53
CA ARG A 77 -5.27 -7.68 -14.46
C ARG A 77 -4.84 -6.39 -15.15
N ASN A 78 -3.88 -5.65 -14.59
CA ASN A 78 -3.48 -4.35 -15.11
C ASN A 78 -2.00 -4.09 -14.82
N GLN A 79 -1.21 -3.89 -15.88
CA GLN A 79 0.23 -3.71 -15.78
C GLN A 79 0.63 -2.38 -15.11
N ALA A 80 -0.19 -1.34 -15.20
CA ALA A 80 0.07 -0.07 -14.52
C ALA A 80 -0.15 -0.19 -13.00
N VAL A 81 -1.15 -0.97 -12.57
CA VAL A 81 -1.32 -1.34 -11.15
C VAL A 81 -0.16 -2.17 -10.67
N LYS A 82 0.29 -3.16 -11.46
CA LYS A 82 1.49 -3.93 -11.12
C LYS A 82 2.70 -3.03 -10.92
N LYS A 83 2.93 -2.08 -11.84
CA LYS A 83 4.06 -1.13 -11.72
C LYS A 83 3.96 -0.28 -10.45
N LEU A 84 2.77 0.19 -10.07
CA LEU A 84 2.59 0.87 -8.78
C LEU A 84 2.95 -0.04 -7.60
N VAL A 85 2.46 -1.28 -7.60
CA VAL A 85 2.72 -2.26 -6.53
C VAL A 85 4.21 -2.57 -6.39
N ASP A 86 4.90 -2.73 -7.53
CA ASP A 86 6.33 -3.03 -7.58
C ASP A 86 7.18 -1.81 -7.14
N GLU A 87 6.92 -0.61 -7.67
CA GLU A 87 7.69 0.61 -7.33
C GLU A 87 7.48 1.08 -5.89
N ALA A 88 6.29 0.83 -5.33
CA ALA A 88 5.95 1.15 -3.95
C ALA A 88 6.33 0.04 -2.95
N GLU A 89 6.86 -1.09 -3.42
CA GLU A 89 7.24 -2.26 -2.61
C GLU A 89 6.08 -2.76 -1.71
N ILE A 90 4.83 -2.65 -2.16
CA ILE A 90 3.63 -2.90 -1.34
C ILE A 90 3.61 -4.34 -0.80
N LEU A 91 3.91 -5.32 -1.67
CA LEU A 91 3.87 -6.73 -1.30
C LEU A 91 5.03 -7.09 -0.35
N ASP A 92 6.18 -6.45 -0.51
CA ASP A 92 7.35 -6.68 0.34
C ASP A 92 7.13 -6.09 1.74
N ILE A 93 6.55 -4.88 1.83
CA ILE A 93 6.15 -4.26 3.10
C ILE A 93 5.10 -5.13 3.80
N LEU A 94 4.06 -5.57 3.08
CA LEU A 94 3.03 -6.45 3.66
C LEU A 94 3.63 -7.77 4.16
N PHE A 95 4.55 -8.36 3.40
CA PHE A 95 5.27 -9.55 3.82
C PHE A 95 6.10 -9.29 5.07
N ALA A 96 6.88 -8.20 5.12
CA ALA A 96 7.67 -7.85 6.29
C ALA A 96 6.79 -7.69 7.55
N ILE A 97 5.69 -6.94 7.45
CA ILE A 97 4.73 -6.78 8.54
C ILE A 97 4.23 -8.14 9.02
N GLN A 98 3.83 -9.03 8.10
CA GLN A 98 3.29 -10.35 8.42
C GLN A 98 4.30 -11.31 9.07
N ASN A 99 5.58 -11.22 8.72
CA ASN A 99 6.61 -12.06 9.34
C ASN A 99 7.10 -11.48 10.66
N GLU A 100 7.02 -10.16 10.86
CA GLU A 100 7.37 -9.55 12.14
C GLU A 100 6.37 -9.91 13.26
N ILE A 101 5.10 -10.23 12.91
CA ILE A 101 4.07 -10.78 13.81
C ILE A 101 4.60 -11.98 14.61
N GLU A 102 5.48 -12.78 14.00
CA GLU A 102 6.03 -13.99 14.64
C GLU A 102 6.89 -13.69 15.88
N ASN A 103 7.36 -12.44 16.06
CA ASN A 103 8.18 -12.03 17.20
C ASN A 103 7.38 -11.57 18.44
N ASN A 104 6.04 -11.61 18.38
CA ASN A 104 5.10 -11.29 19.49
C ASN A 104 5.19 -9.86 20.07
N ASP A 105 5.67 -8.86 19.32
CA ASP A 105 5.55 -7.44 19.71
C ASP A 105 4.31 -6.80 19.07
N GLU A 106 3.15 -7.03 19.68
CA GLU A 106 1.85 -6.54 19.20
C GLU A 106 1.81 -5.01 19.07
N LYS A 107 2.59 -4.28 19.88
CA LYS A 107 2.64 -2.82 19.80
C LYS A 107 3.33 -2.39 18.51
N LYS A 108 4.50 -2.96 18.23
CA LYS A 108 5.24 -2.66 16.99
C LYS A 108 4.41 -3.05 15.76
N GLU A 109 3.81 -4.23 15.79
CA GLU A 109 2.96 -4.73 14.71
C GLU A 109 1.78 -3.78 14.43
N ARG A 110 1.10 -3.31 15.49
CA ARG A 110 0.05 -2.30 15.37
C ARG A 110 0.56 -1.02 14.71
N GLU A 111 1.71 -0.52 15.14
CA GLU A 111 2.33 0.68 14.57
C GLU A 111 2.66 0.50 13.09
N ASP A 112 3.17 -0.66 12.69
CA ASP A 112 3.54 -0.94 11.30
C ASP A 112 2.33 -1.14 10.39
N ILE A 113 1.25 -1.79 10.85
CA ILE A 113 0.02 -1.89 10.07
C ILE A 113 -0.61 -0.51 9.88
N ILE A 114 -0.64 0.32 10.94
CA ILE A 114 -1.13 1.70 10.84
C ILE A 114 -0.28 2.50 9.86
N ARG A 115 1.05 2.40 9.95
CA ARG A 115 1.99 3.05 9.03
C ARG A 115 1.74 2.63 7.59
N PHE A 116 1.48 1.34 7.35
CA PHE A 116 1.16 0.83 6.03
C PHE A 116 -0.16 1.41 5.50
N CYS A 117 -1.21 1.49 6.33
CA CYS A 117 -2.46 2.13 5.96
C CYS A 117 -2.24 3.61 5.56
N HIS A 118 -1.48 4.37 6.34
CA HIS A 118 -1.15 5.76 6.02
C HIS A 118 -0.23 5.89 4.78
N TYR A 119 0.69 4.95 4.56
CA TYR A 119 1.51 4.92 3.36
C TYR A 119 0.66 4.74 2.10
N MET A 120 -0.32 3.82 2.16
CA MET A 120 -1.29 3.64 1.09
C MET A 120 -2.16 4.88 0.87
N GLU A 121 -2.58 5.56 1.95
CA GLU A 121 -3.27 6.85 1.85
C GLU A 121 -2.40 7.92 1.20
N ALA A 122 -1.11 8.01 1.54
CA ALA A 122 -0.18 8.96 0.94
C ALA A 122 0.00 8.70 -0.56
N LEU A 123 0.19 7.44 -0.98
CA LEU A 123 0.27 7.07 -2.39
C LEU A 123 -0.98 7.53 -3.17
N VAL A 124 -2.16 7.29 -2.59
CA VAL A 124 -3.44 7.70 -3.20
C VAL A 124 -3.57 9.23 -3.26
N ALA A 125 -3.18 9.93 -2.20
CA ALA A 125 -3.24 11.39 -2.12
C ALA A 125 -2.32 12.05 -3.15
N TYR A 126 -1.06 11.63 -3.23
CA TYR A 126 -0.10 12.15 -4.20
C TYR A 126 -0.49 11.78 -5.62
N LEU A 127 -0.98 10.55 -5.85
CA LEU A 127 -1.44 10.15 -7.16
C LEU A 127 -2.62 11.04 -7.59
N LYS A 128 -3.57 11.36 -6.71
CA LYS A 128 -4.62 12.33 -7.03
C LYS A 128 -4.04 13.73 -7.32
N TYR A 129 -3.13 14.21 -6.48
CA TYR A 129 -2.53 15.55 -6.60
C TYR A 129 -1.74 15.76 -7.90
N TYR A 130 -1.11 14.72 -8.43
CA TYR A 130 -0.29 14.80 -9.64
C TYR A 130 -0.98 14.30 -10.92
N TYR A 131 -2.12 13.62 -10.79
CA TYR A 131 -2.94 13.14 -11.90
C TYR A 131 -3.98 14.17 -12.37
N GLU A 132 -4.53 14.96 -11.43
CA GLU A 132 -5.34 16.17 -11.71
C GLU A 132 -4.45 17.39 -11.99
#